data_AF-A0A7K0ZFG1-F1
#
_entry.id   AF-A0A7K0ZFG1-F1
#
_cell.length_a   1.000
_cell.length_b   1.000
_cell.length_c   1.000
_cell.angle_alpha   90.00
_cell.angle_beta   90.00
_cell.angle_gamma   90.00
#
_symmetry.space_group_name_H-M   'P 1'
#
loop_
_entity.id
_entity.type
_entity.pdbx_description
1 polymer ?
#
loop_
_entity_poly.entity_id
_entity_poly.type
_entity_poly.pdbx_seq_one_letter_code
_entity_poly.pdbx_strand_id
1 'polypeptide(L)' 'TAPAALSAANEVVVEAFLGGRIMWAQIANYVERVMERFNVTTPQSEDDVLAADAEGRQLAEEALAQ' A
#
# COMPACT_ATOMS: atom_id res chain seq x y z
N THR A 1 8.60 -4.78 8.23
CA THR A 1 7.21 -4.63 7.79
C THR A 1 7.07 -3.88 6.47
N ALA A 2 7.99 -2.96 6.13
CA ALA A 2 7.92 -2.17 4.88
C ALA A 2 7.67 -2.97 3.57
N PRO A 3 8.32 -4.11 3.28
CA PRO A 3 8.05 -4.82 2.02
C PRO A 3 6.62 -5.36 1.92
N ALA A 4 6.01 -5.76 3.04
CA ALA A 4 4.64 -6.25 3.08
C ALA A 4 3.66 -5.11 2.81
N ALA A 5 3.82 -3.98 3.51
CA ALA A 5 2.99 -2.79 3.28
C ALA A 5 3.12 -2.26 1.84
N LEU A 6 4.34 -2.24 1.28
CA LEU A 6 4.59 -1.83 -0.11
C LEU A 6 3.87 -2.76 -1.10
N SER A 7 3.99 -4.07 -0.93
CA SER A 7 3.35 -5.06 -1.80
C SER A 7 1.82 -4.92 -1.75
N ALA A 8 1.27 -4.80 -0.55
CA ALA A 8 -0.15 -4.65 -0.30
C ALA A 8 -0.71 -3.36 -0.92
N ALA A 9 0.00 -2.24 -0.74
CA ALA A 9 -0.35 -0.97 -1.35
C ALA A 9 -0.31 -1.06 -2.88
N ASN A 10 0.72 -1.67 -3.45
CA ASN A 10 0.83 -1.87 -4.89
C ASN A 10 -0.33 -2.69 -5.45
N GLU A 11 -0.77 -3.76 -4.78
CA GLU A 11 -1.92 -4.57 -5.22
C GLU A 11 -3.20 -3.73 -5.32
N VAL A 12 -3.53 -2.95 -4.28
CA VAL A 12 -4.72 -2.08 -4.26
C VAL A 12 -4.65 -1.00 -5.34
N VAL A 13 -3.49 -0.39 -5.53
CA VAL A 13 -3.29 0.67 -6.52
C VAL A 13 -3.31 0.12 -7.94
N VAL A 14 -2.73 -1.06 -8.18
CA VAL A 14 -2.81 -1.74 -9.48
C VAL A 14 -4.26 -2.14 -9.79
N GLU A 15 -5.03 -2.61 -8.80
CA GLU A 15 -6.46 -2.86 -8.98
C GLU A 15 -7.22 -1.59 -9.39
N ALA A 16 -6.90 -0.44 -8.79
CA ALA A 16 -7.45 0.84 -9.20
C ALA A 16 -7.10 1.20 -10.66
N PHE A 17 -5.87 0.92 -11.09
CA PHE A 17 -5.44 1.10 -12.48
C PHE A 17 -6.22 0.17 -13.43
N LEU A 18 -6.31 -1.11 -13.10
CA LEU A 18 -7.05 -2.10 -13.90
C LEU A 18 -8.54 -1.76 -14.00
N GLY A 19 -9.11 -1.16 -12.95
CA GLY A 19 -10.47 -0.62 -12.92
C GLY A 19 -10.65 0.74 -13.60
N GLY A 20 -9.61 1.30 -14.23
CA GLY A 20 -9.67 2.57 -14.94
C GLY A 20 -9.83 3.82 -14.06
N ARG A 21 -9.58 3.70 -12.74
CA ARG A 21 -9.68 4.83 -11.79
C ARG A 21 -8.44 5.73 -11.81
N ILE A 22 -7.28 5.16 -12.14
CA ILE A 22 -6.01 5.88 -12.22
C ILE A 22 -5.23 5.47 -13.48
N MET A 23 -4.27 6.29 -13.88
CA MET A 23 -3.32 5.99 -14.96
C MET A 23 -2.15 5.16 -14.46
N TRP A 24 -1.55 4.36 -15.34
CA TRP A 24 -0.36 3.53 -15.01
C TRP A 24 0.78 4.34 -14.36
N ALA A 25 1.06 5.55 -14.89
CA ALA A 25 2.11 6.42 -14.37
C ALA A 25 1.85 6.94 -12.94
N GLN A 26 0.61 6.83 -12.44
CA GLN A 26 0.25 7.26 -11.09
C GLN A 26 0.48 6.17 -10.04
N ILE A 27 0.71 4.91 -10.44
CA ILE A 27 0.87 3.79 -9.50
C ILE A 27 1.99 4.08 -8.49
N ALA A 28 3.17 4.47 -8.99
CA ALA A 28 4.31 4.80 -8.13
C ALA A 28 4.00 5.95 -7.17
N ASN A 29 3.30 6.99 -7.62
CA ASN A 29 2.94 8.14 -6.79
C ASN A 29 2.02 7.75 -5.63
N TYR A 30 1.03 6.88 -5.87
CA TYR A 30 0.14 6.41 -4.81
C TYR A 30 0.86 5.48 -3.83
N VAL A 31 1.70 4.57 -4.33
CA VAL A 31 2.50 3.69 -3.46
C VAL A 31 3.48 4.51 -2.61
N GLU A 32 4.11 5.54 -3.17
CA GLU A 32 4.98 6.46 -2.43
C GLU A 32 4.24 7.16 -1.30
N ARG A 33 3.05 7.72 -1.57
CA ARG A 33 2.19 8.35 -0.54
C ARG A 33 1.82 7.39 0.59
N VAL A 34 1.59 6.12 0.30
CA VAL A 34 1.35 5.11 1.33
C VAL A 34 2.61 4.91 2.17
N MET A 35 3.76 4.74 1.53
CA MET A 35 5.04 4.51 2.23
C MET A 35 5.53 5.72 3.03
N GLU A 36 5.18 6.95 2.65
CA GLU A 36 5.43 8.16 3.44
C GLU A 36 4.63 8.18 4.76
N ARG A 37 3.46 7.52 4.79
CA ARG A 37 2.58 7.44 5.97
C ARG A 37 2.83 6.19 6.81
N PHE A 38 3.33 5.12 6.20
CA PHE A 38 3.52 3.84 6.85
C PHE A 38 4.70 3.85 7.83
N ASN A 39 4.46 3.44 9.07
CA ASN A 39 5.53 3.38 10.07
C ASN A 39 6.30 2.05 9.98
N VAL A 40 7.55 2.12 9.54
CA VAL A 40 8.37 0.92 9.34
C VAL A 40 8.89 0.37 10.66
N THR A 41 8.69 -0.94 10.87
CA THR A 41 9.17 -1.70 12.02
C THR A 41 9.82 -3.01 11.57
N THR A 42 10.68 -3.58 12.42
CA THR A 42 11.25 -4.92 12.21
C THR A 42 10.24 -5.97 12.69
N PRO A 43 9.71 -6.83 11.81
CA PRO A 43 8.73 -7.83 12.21
C PRO A 43 9.38 -8.86 13.13
N GLN A 44 8.67 -9.28 14.18
CA GLN A 44 9.08 -10.32 15.13
C GLN A 44 8.25 -11.60 14.98
N SER A 45 7.16 -11.53 14.21
CA SER A 45 6.21 -12.60 14.00
C SER A 45 5.58 -12.52 12.60
N GLU A 46 4.87 -13.58 12.21
CA GLU A 46 4.03 -13.58 11.01
C GLU A 46 2.87 -12.57 11.16
N ASP A 47 2.31 -12.41 12.36
CA ASP A 47 1.26 -11.44 12.65
C ASP A 47 1.70 -10.01 12.37
N ASP A 48 2.97 -9.65 12.62
CA ASP A 48 3.50 -8.32 12.29
C ASP A 48 3.54 -8.07 10.78
N VAL A 49 3.75 -9.13 9.99
CA VAL A 49 3.76 -9.05 8.53
C VAL A 49 2.33 -8.91 8.00
N LEU A 50 1.38 -9.67 8.55
CA LEU A 50 -0.05 -9.57 8.22
C LEU A 50 -0.63 -8.21 8.60
N ALA A 51 -0.26 -7.68 9.77
CA ALA A 51 -0.66 -6.33 10.19
C ALA A 51 -0.12 -5.26 9.24
N ALA A 52 1.13 -5.39 8.80
CA ALA A 52 1.73 -4.48 7.83
C ALA A 52 1.06 -4.55 6.45
N ASP A 53 0.66 -5.74 5.98
CA ASP A 53 -0.14 -5.88 4.75
C ASP A 53 -1.48 -5.15 4.91
N ALA A 54 -2.22 -5.44 5.99
CA ALA A 54 -3.52 -4.83 6.25
C ALA A 54 -3.45 -3.29 6.32
N GLU A 55 -2.46 -2.74 7.02
CA GLU A 55 -2.23 -1.29 7.09
C GLU A 55 -1.87 -0.70 5.72
N GLY A 56 -1.02 -1.39 4.93
CA GLY A 56 -0.69 -0.98 3.56
C GLY A 56 -1.91 -0.88 2.65
N ARG A 57 -2.84 -1.85 2.74
CA ARG A 57 -4.12 -1.80 2.00
C ARG A 57 -4.99 -0.64 2.45
N GLN A 58 -5.17 -0.47 3.75
CA GLN A 58 -5.98 0.61 4.30
C GLN A 58 -5.45 1.98 3.85
N LEU A 59 -4.15 2.23 3.97
CA LEU A 59 -3.54 3.49 3.55
C LEU A 59 -3.67 3.72 2.03
N ALA A 60 -3.60 2.67 1.22
CA ALA A 60 -3.80 2.76 -0.23
C ALA A 60 -5.25 3.12 -0.59
N GLU A 61 -6.23 2.50 0.06
CA GLU A 61 -7.65 2.84 -0.11
C GLU A 61 -7.93 4.29 0.28
N GLU A 62 -7.39 4.74 1.42
CA GLU A 62 -7.49 6.13 1.86
C GLU A 62 -6.85 7.10 0.85
N ALA A 63 -5.69 6.76 0.30
CA ALA A 63 -5.00 7.60 -0.68
C ALA A 63 -5.77 7.70 -2.00
N LEU A 64 -6.46 6.64 -2.42
CA LEU A 64 -7.28 6.61 -3.64
C LEU A 64 -8.65 7.29 -3.49
N ALA A 65 -9.13 7.48 -2.25
CA ALA A 65 -10.40 8.15 -1.96
C ALA A 65 -10.27 9.68 -1.88
N GLN A 66 -9.05 10.22 -1.85
CA GLN A 66 -8.72 11.66 -1.86
C GLN A 66 -8.55 12.20 -3.28
#